data_AF-A0A061GM13-F1
#
_entry.id   AF-A0A061GM13-F1
#
_cell.length_a   1.000
_cell.length_b   1.000
_cell.length_c   1.000
_cell.angle_alpha   90.00
_cell.angle_beta   90.00
_cell.angle_gamma   90.00
#
_symmetry.space_group_name_H-M   'P 1'
#
loop_
_entity.id
_entity.type
_entity.pdbx_description
1 polymer ?
#
loop_
_entity_poly.entity_id
_entity_poly.type
_entity_poly.pdbx_seq_one_letter_code
_entity_poly.pdbx_strand_id
1 'polypeptide(L)'
;MVMDFVKMLCRNYNNADCSRQETVKEFYGQKHIKSLTKHLTFLSKMRQEYSDMNRAEISIWECCEILNTIVDDSDPDLDEPQIQHALQSADSRRHQKGLP
;
A
#
# COMPACT_ATOMS: atom_id res chain seq x y z
N MET A 1 -22.56 12.52 12.28
CA MET A 1 -23.28 12.38 10.99
C MET A 1 -22.37 12.50 9.78
N VAL A 2 -21.72 13.65 9.50
CA VAL A 2 -20.82 13.79 8.33
C VAL A 2 -19.58 12.86 8.43
N MET A 3 -18.94 12.77 9.59
CA MET A 3 -17.81 11.85 9.80
C MET A 3 -18.19 10.36 9.71
N ASP A 4 -19.41 10.00 10.09
CA ASP A 4 -19.89 8.62 10.02
C ASP A 4 -20.12 8.17 8.57
N PHE A 5 -20.52 9.11 7.70
CA PHE A 5 -20.65 8.87 6.28
C PHE A 5 -19.29 8.68 5.58
N VAL A 6 -18.28 9.48 5.96
CA VAL A 6 -16.90 9.33 5.44
C VAL A 6 -16.29 8.00 5.85
N LYS A 7 -16.49 7.55 7.09
CA LYS A 7 -16.06 6.22 7.55
C LYS A 7 -16.71 5.06 6.78
N MET A 8 -17.90 5.27 6.22
CA MET A 8 -18.59 4.28 5.40
C MET A 8 -18.03 4.20 3.97
N LEU A 9 -17.27 5.22 3.55
CA LEU A 9 -16.66 5.32 2.22
C LEU A 9 -15.21 4.84 2.19
N CYS A 10 -14.40 5.13 3.22
CA CYS A 10 -13.00 4.70 3.28
C CYS A 10 -12.87 3.29 3.88
N ARG A 11 -11.94 2.49 3.36
CA ARG A 11 -11.61 1.12 3.78
C ARG A 11 -12.82 0.19 3.82
N ASN A 12 -13.72 0.32 2.87
CA ASN A 12 -14.94 -0.47 2.84
C ASN A 12 -14.74 -1.81 2.10
N TYR A 13 -14.42 -2.86 2.86
CA TYR A 13 -14.21 -4.22 2.32
C TYR A 13 -15.48 -5.01 1.99
N ASN A 14 -16.65 -4.46 2.31
CA ASN A 14 -17.94 -5.15 2.21
C ASN A 14 -18.76 -4.72 0.99
N ASN A 15 -18.25 -3.78 0.18
CA ASN A 15 -18.95 -3.31 -1.01
C ASN A 15 -18.84 -4.35 -2.15
N ALA A 16 -19.90 -5.12 -2.37
CA ALA A 16 -19.92 -6.22 -3.33
C ALA A 16 -19.89 -5.78 -4.81
N ASP A 17 -20.18 -4.51 -5.10
CA ASP A 17 -20.37 -3.99 -6.47
C ASP A 17 -19.09 -3.37 -7.08
N CYS A 18 -17.92 -3.55 -6.46
CA CYS A 18 -16.67 -2.95 -6.93
C CYS A 18 -15.63 -4.01 -7.33
N SER A 19 -15.12 -3.93 -8.57
CA SER A 19 -14.05 -4.80 -9.08
C SER A 19 -12.79 -4.76 -8.21
N ARG A 20 -12.50 -3.61 -7.58
CA ARG A 20 -11.37 -3.45 -6.66
C ARG A 20 -11.43 -4.39 -5.45
N GLN A 21 -12.64 -4.68 -4.97
CA GLN A 21 -12.81 -5.57 -3.82
C GLN A 21 -12.46 -7.02 -4.14
N GLU A 22 -12.62 -7.45 -5.39
CA GLU A 22 -12.20 -8.78 -5.82
C GLU A 22 -10.67 -8.88 -5.81
N THR A 23 -9.97 -7.89 -6.38
CA THR A 23 -8.50 -7.78 -6.33
C THR A 23 -7.96 -7.80 -4.90
N VAL A 24 -8.56 -7.01 -3.99
CA VAL A 24 -8.16 -6.95 -2.59
C VAL A 24 -8.39 -8.29 -1.88
N LYS A 25 -9.53 -8.95 -2.12
CA LYS A 25 -9.82 -10.28 -1.56
C LYS A 25 -8.83 -11.34 -2.05
N GLU A 26 -8.51 -11.34 -3.35
CA GLU A 26 -7.50 -12.23 -3.91
C GLU A 26 -6.12 -11.98 -3.31
N PHE A 27 -5.72 -10.71 -3.21
CA PHE A 27 -4.44 -10.32 -2.61
C PHE A 27 -4.31 -10.84 -1.17
N TYR A 28 -5.31 -10.57 -0.32
CA TYR A 28 -5.31 -11.03 1.06
C TYR A 28 -5.42 -12.56 1.16
N GLY A 29 -6.24 -13.21 0.31
CA GLY A 29 -6.34 -14.67 0.25
C GLY A 29 -4.99 -15.33 -0.05
N GLN A 30 -4.27 -14.84 -1.06
CA GLN A 30 -2.93 -15.33 -1.39
C GLN A 30 -1.93 -15.10 -0.25
N LYS A 31 -1.97 -13.93 0.40
CA LYS A 31 -1.09 -13.60 1.54
C LYS A 31 -1.38 -14.51 2.74
N HIS A 32 -2.65 -14.74 3.07
CA HIS A 32 -3.03 -15.63 4.17
C HIS A 32 -2.58 -17.07 3.93
N ILE A 33 -2.76 -17.60 2.71
CA ILE A 33 -2.26 -18.94 2.34
C ILE A 33 -0.73 -19.01 2.47
N LYS A 34 -0.01 -18.06 1.86
CA LYS A 34 1.46 -18.01 1.93
C LYS A 34 1.97 -17.84 3.36
N SER A 35 1.27 -17.07 4.20
CA SER A 35 1.63 -16.84 5.59
C SER A 35 1.30 -18.04 6.49
N LEU A 36 0.23 -18.80 6.20
CA LEU A 36 -0.17 -19.97 7.00
C LEU A 36 0.75 -21.17 6.76
N THR A 37 1.25 -21.37 5.54
CA THR A 37 2.00 -22.59 5.21
C THR A 37 3.48 -22.55 5.63
N LYS A 38 4.15 -21.38 5.72
CA LYS A 38 5.61 -21.28 6.00
C LYS A 38 6.08 -19.96 6.64
N HIS A 39 5.39 -19.45 7.67
CA HIS A 39 5.65 -18.10 8.23
C HIS A 39 7.13 -17.83 8.60
N LEU A 40 7.74 -18.68 9.43
CA LEU A 40 9.08 -18.40 9.99
C LEU A 40 10.22 -18.55 8.96
N THR A 41 10.14 -19.55 8.09
CA THR A 41 11.19 -19.81 7.08
C THR A 41 11.11 -18.79 5.95
N PHE A 42 9.91 -18.41 5.51
CA PHE A 42 9.72 -17.36 4.52
C PHE A 42 10.21 -15.99 5.03
N LEU A 43 9.82 -15.60 6.25
CA LEU A 43 10.26 -14.33 6.83
C LEU A 43 11.77 -14.28 7.06
N SER A 44 12.36 -15.37 7.57
CA SER A 44 13.83 -15.45 7.75
C SER A 44 14.57 -15.30 6.43
N LYS A 45 14.08 -15.97 5.36
CA LYS A 45 14.65 -15.83 4.01
C LYS A 45 14.53 -14.40 3.49
N MET A 46 13.34 -13.80 3.51
CA MET A 46 13.16 -12.42 3.05
C MET A 46 14.03 -11.45 3.84
N ARG A 47 14.13 -11.62 5.17
CA ARG A 47 15.01 -10.77 5.98
C ARG A 47 16.46 -10.86 5.54
N GLN A 48 16.98 -12.07 5.30
CA GLN A 48 18.33 -12.28 4.79
C GLN A 48 18.51 -11.71 3.36
N GLU A 49 17.50 -11.84 2.51
CA GLU A 49 17.56 -11.42 1.10
C GLU A 49 17.49 -9.91 0.88
N TYR A 50 16.97 -9.15 1.86
CA TYR A 50 16.81 -7.70 1.79
C TYR A 50 17.65 -6.94 2.85
N SER A 51 18.29 -7.62 3.80
CA SER A 51 19.12 -6.97 4.84
C SER A 51 20.33 -6.24 4.28
N ASP A 52 20.89 -6.77 3.19
CA ASP A 52 22.16 -6.30 2.66
C ASP A 52 22.01 -5.05 1.77
N MET A 53 20.77 -4.65 1.48
CA MET A 53 20.41 -3.42 0.72
C MET A 53 21.18 -3.26 -0.60
N ASN A 54 21.58 -4.36 -1.25
CA ASN A 54 22.46 -4.38 -2.41
C ASN A 54 21.73 -4.51 -3.76
N ARG A 55 20.43 -4.19 -3.81
CA ARG A 55 19.58 -4.39 -5.01
C ARG A 55 19.55 -3.22 -5.97
N ALA A 56 19.71 -2.01 -5.45
CA ALA A 56 19.67 -0.79 -6.22
C ALA A 56 20.35 0.33 -5.43
N GLU A 57 21.08 1.20 -6.12
CA GLU A 57 21.60 2.44 -5.58
C GLU A 57 20.92 3.58 -6.36
N ILE A 58 19.88 4.16 -5.75
CA ILE A 58 19.04 5.20 -6.34
C ILE A 58 18.74 6.29 -5.31
N SER A 59 18.52 7.51 -5.77
CA SER A 59 18.06 8.62 -4.95
C SER A 59 16.63 8.42 -4.45
N ILE A 60 16.24 9.19 -3.42
CA ILE A 60 14.88 9.16 -2.88
C ILE A 60 13.86 9.52 -3.98
N TRP A 61 14.18 10.49 -4.85
CA TRP A 61 13.27 10.91 -5.91
C TRP A 61 13.12 9.84 -6.99
N GLU A 62 14.21 9.20 -7.41
CA GLU A 62 14.14 8.07 -8.35
C GLU A 62 13.32 6.90 -7.76
N CYS A 63 13.43 6.64 -6.46
CA CYS A 63 12.57 5.69 -5.76
C CYS A 63 11.08 6.11 -5.83
N CYS A 64 10.77 7.40 -5.63
CA CYS A 64 9.42 7.92 -5.82
C CYS A 64 8.94 7.79 -7.27
N GLU A 65 9.81 7.98 -8.25
CA GLU A 65 9.46 7.82 -9.67
C GLU A 65 9.11 6.37 -10.04
N ILE A 66 9.76 5.38 -9.42
CA ILE A 66 9.38 3.96 -9.56
C ILE A 66 7.94 3.74 -9.06
N LEU A 67 7.47 4.49 -8.06
CA LEU A 67 6.08 4.39 -7.58
C LEU A 67 5.04 4.86 -8.62
N ASN A 68 5.44 5.49 -9.73
CA ASN A 68 4.54 5.75 -10.86
C ASN A 68 4.04 4.47 -11.54
N THR A 69 4.80 3.37 -11.43
CA THR A 69 4.48 2.11 -12.11
C THR A 69 3.84 1.08 -11.19
N ILE A 70 3.55 1.44 -9.94
CA ILE A 70 3.08 0.54 -8.90
C ILE A 70 1.72 1.01 -8.41
N VAL A 71 0.73 0.12 -8.48
CA VAL A 71 -0.59 0.27 -7.85
C VAL A 71 -0.67 -0.71 -6.68
N ASP A 72 -1.17 -0.26 -5.52
CA ASP A 72 -1.26 -1.10 -4.32
C ASP A 72 -2.55 -1.91 -4.29
N ASP A 73 -2.52 -3.14 -4.81
CA ASP A 73 -3.66 -4.08 -4.84
C ASP A 73 -4.26 -4.46 -3.47
N SER A 74 -3.62 -4.07 -2.37
CA SER A 74 -4.18 -4.26 -1.03
C SER A 74 -5.09 -3.12 -0.58
N ASP A 75 -5.00 -1.96 -1.23
CA ASP A 75 -5.78 -0.78 -0.89
C ASP A 75 -7.16 -0.82 -1.57
N PRO A 76 -8.26 -0.88 -0.79
CA PRO A 76 -9.61 -0.86 -1.34
C PRO A 76 -10.06 0.51 -1.86
N ASP A 77 -9.34 1.59 -1.53
CA ASP A 77 -9.77 2.97 -1.75
C ASP A 77 -9.12 3.62 -2.99
N LEU A 78 -7.96 3.12 -3.43
CA LEU A 78 -7.14 3.72 -4.49
C LEU A 78 -6.81 2.71 -5.59
N ASP A 79 -6.82 3.17 -6.84
CA ASP A 79 -6.38 2.44 -8.05
C ASP A 79 -5.30 3.23 -8.83
N GLU A 80 -4.88 4.36 -8.29
CA GLU A 80 -3.87 5.24 -8.86
C GLU A 80 -2.45 4.80 -8.49
N PRO A 81 -1.44 5.27 -9.23
CA PRO A 81 -0.05 5.02 -8.89
C PRO A 81 0.34 5.53 -7.49
N GLN A 82 1.12 4.71 -6.77
CA GLN A 82 1.42 4.91 -5.36
C GLN A 82 2.19 6.20 -5.06
N ILE A 83 2.85 6.80 -6.06
CA ILE A 83 3.47 8.13 -5.92
C ILE A 83 2.45 9.20 -5.51
N GLN A 84 1.21 9.13 -6.00
CA GLN A 84 0.18 10.12 -5.69
C GLN A 84 -0.16 10.09 -4.20
N HIS A 85 -0.32 8.89 -3.64
CA HIS A 85 -0.53 8.69 -2.22
C HIS A 85 0.64 9.24 -1.38
N ALA A 86 1.89 8.97 -1.82
CA ALA A 86 3.08 9.46 -1.12
C ALA A 86 3.12 11.00 -1.07
N LEU A 87 2.84 11.67 -2.20
CA LEU A 87 2.85 13.13 -2.29
C LEU A 87 1.69 13.75 -1.49
N GLN A 88 0.47 13.20 -1.59
CA GLN A 88 -0.68 13.67 -0.81
C GLN A 88 -0.46 13.55 0.70
N SER A 89 0.18 12.46 1.14
CA SER A 89 0.53 12.26 2.55
C SER A 89 1.57 13.27 3.04
N ALA A 90 2.61 13.52 2.24
CA ALA A 90 3.63 14.52 2.54
C ALA A 90 3.04 15.93 2.60
N ASP A 91 2.18 16.27 1.64
CA ASP A 91 1.52 17.57 1.54
C ASP A 91 0.54 17.81 2.70
N SER A 92 -0.25 16.79 3.06
CA SER A 92 -1.11 16.82 4.24
C SER A 92 -0.30 17.07 5.52
N ARG A 93 0.85 16.40 5.66
CA ARG A 93 1.74 16.60 6.80
C ARG A 93 2.36 17.99 6.83
N ARG A 94 2.70 18.54 5.67
CA ARG A 94 3.23 19.90 5.48
C ARG A 94 2.21 20.95 5.93
N HIS A 95 0.97 20.85 5.46
CA HIS A 95 -0.13 21.72 5.86
C HIS A 95 -0.44 21.63 7.36
N GLN A 96 -0.41 20.43 7.96
CA GLN A 96 -0.57 20.27 9.41
C GLN A 96 0.52 20.97 10.23
N LYS A 97 1.71 21.16 9.66
CA LYS A 97 2.79 21.93 10.28
C LYS A 97 2.73 23.42 9.97
N GLY A 98 1.76 23.89 9.19
CA GLY A 98 1.65 25.29 8.77
C GLY A 98 2.76 25.72 7.80
N LEU A 99 3.39 24.77 7.10
CA LEU A 99 4.38 25.06 6.08
C LEU A 99 3.68 25.48 4.77
N PRO A 100 4.28 26.38 3.97
CA PRO A 100 3.74 26.82 2.68
C PRO A 100 3.68 25.68 1.69
#